data_AF-A0AB74GSU6-F1
#
_entry.id   AF-A0AB74GSU6-F1
#
_cell.length_a   1.000
_cell.length_b   1.000
_cell.length_c   1.000
_cell.angle_alpha   90.00
_cell.angle_beta   90.00
_cell.angle_gamma   90.00
#
_symmetry.space_group_name_H-M   'P 1'
#
loop_
_entity.id
_entity.type
_entity.pdbx_description
1 polymer ?
#
loop_
_entity_poly.entity_id
_entity_poly.type
_entity_poly.pdbx_seq_one_letter_code
_entity_poly.pdbx_strand_id
1 'polypeptide(L)'
;MGYLNHRTGRTIDWLFSLDEGDCVIRMRETLVVDDTDAYIQAGIQGLGLIRVASYLAQPYLQSGALVACLEQAASDLPLSLVYPQNRYLPPAVRAFYDWSRRVLQPPHSEA
;
A
#
# COMPACT_ATOMS: atom_id res chain seq x y z
N MET A 1 14.44 3.06 -1.55
CA MET A 1 13.63 4.09 -2.24
C MET A 1 12.81 4.87 -1.24
N GLY A 2 12.74 6.20 -1.36
CA GLY A 2 11.89 7.04 -0.51
C GLY A 2 10.58 7.41 -1.23
N TYR A 3 9.50 7.52 -0.47
CA TYR A 3 8.22 8.06 -0.95
C TYR A 3 7.88 9.35 -0.21
N LEU A 4 7.68 10.46 -0.92
CA LEU A 4 7.46 11.78 -0.34
C LEU A 4 6.04 11.92 0.19
N ASN A 5 5.91 12.32 1.45
CA ASN A 5 4.65 12.74 2.02
C ASN A 5 4.43 14.23 1.75
N HIS A 6 3.53 14.56 0.83
CA HIS A 6 3.18 15.94 0.47
C HIS A 6 2.71 16.80 1.66
N ARG A 7 2.14 16.20 2.71
CA ARG A 7 1.65 16.94 3.87
C ARG A 7 2.78 17.40 4.79
N THR A 8 3.87 16.63 4.86
CA THR A 8 4.97 16.90 5.81
C THR A 8 6.27 17.30 5.12
N GLY A 9 6.38 17.14 3.80
CA GLY A 9 7.63 17.34 3.05
C GLY A 9 8.72 16.31 3.37
N ARG A 10 8.40 15.27 4.15
CA ARG A 10 9.32 14.23 4.59
C ARG A 10 8.99 12.92 3.90
N THR A 11 9.99 12.06 3.76
CA THR A 11 9.75 10.69 3.29
C THR A 11 9.05 9.84 4.34
N ILE A 12 8.20 8.92 3.88
CA ILE A 12 7.44 8.01 4.73
C ILE A 12 8.39 6.95 5.32
N ASP A 13 8.39 6.83 6.65
CA ASP A 13 9.09 5.76 7.35
C ASP A 13 8.35 4.43 7.19
N TRP A 14 9.08 3.31 7.17
CA TRP A 14 8.53 1.99 6.96
C TRP A 14 8.08 1.38 8.30
N LEU A 15 6.79 1.10 8.45
CA LEU A 15 6.19 0.49 9.65
C LEU A 15 5.96 -1.02 9.49
N PHE A 16 6.75 -1.88 10.09
CA PHE A 16 6.55 -3.33 10.06
C PHE A 16 5.82 -3.80 11.30
N SER A 17 4.91 -4.77 11.16
CA SER A 17 4.32 -5.46 12.31
C SER A 17 4.95 -6.85 12.38
N LEU A 18 5.64 -7.15 13.48
CA LEU A 18 6.30 -8.43 13.76
C LEU A 18 5.67 -9.03 15.02
N ASP A 19 5.90 -10.33 15.26
CA ASP A 19 5.40 -11.01 16.48
C ASP A 19 5.90 -10.33 17.78
N GLU A 20 7.09 -9.75 17.73
CA GLU A 20 7.75 -9.04 18.84
C GLU A 20 7.24 -7.60 19.01
N GLY A 21 6.42 -7.10 18.09
CA GLY A 21 5.83 -5.77 18.08
C GLY A 21 6.06 -5.00 16.79
N ASP A 22 5.54 -3.77 16.76
CA ASP A 22 5.71 -2.86 15.62
C ASP A 22 7.12 -2.27 15.58
N CYS A 23 7.70 -2.21 14.39
CA CYS A 23 9.03 -1.67 14.11
C CYS A 23 8.93 -0.54 13.07
N VAL A 24 9.48 0.64 13.37
CA VAL A 24 9.55 1.76 12.43
C VAL A 24 11.00 1.94 11.94
N ILE A 25 11.20 1.84 10.63
CA ILE A 25 12.51 1.95 9.99
C ILE A 25 12.52 3.14 9.05
N ARG A 26 13.43 4.08 9.32
CA ARG A 26 13.76 5.13 8.36
C ARG A 26 14.83 4.63 7.40
N MET A 27 14.44 4.41 6.14
CA MET A 27 15.36 3.89 5.13
C MET A 27 16.38 4.95 4.71
N ARG A 28 17.58 4.51 4.33
CA ARG A 28 18.54 5.36 3.61
C ARG A 28 18.10 5.45 2.16
N GLU A 29 17.80 6.65 1.70
CA GLU A 29 17.18 6.90 0.40
C GLU A 29 18.19 7.54 -0.55
N THR A 30 18.30 7.00 -1.76
CA THR A 30 19.11 7.56 -2.86
C THR A 30 18.25 8.22 -3.94
N LEU A 31 16.98 7.82 -4.03
CA LEU A 31 15.95 8.38 -4.90
C LEU A 31 14.65 8.50 -4.08
N VAL A 32 14.01 9.65 -4.20
CA VAL A 32 12.72 9.97 -3.58
C VAL A 32 11.75 10.34 -4.69
N VAL A 33 10.58 9.72 -4.67
CA VAL A 33 9.48 10.00 -5.60
C VAL A 33 8.21 10.25 -4.81
N ASP A 34 7.22 10.83 -5.46
CA ASP A 34 5.93 11.18 -4.87
C ASP A 34 4.75 10.57 -5.64
N ASP A 35 5.04 9.85 -6.73
CA ASP A 35 4.11 9.10 -7.54
C ASP A 35 4.26 7.59 -7.32
N THR A 36 3.14 6.87 -7.28
CA THR A 36 3.12 5.43 -6.99
C THR A 36 3.65 4.59 -8.15
N ASP A 37 3.35 4.97 -9.39
CA ASP A 37 3.84 4.24 -10.57
C ASP A 37 5.35 4.42 -10.71
N ALA A 38 5.86 5.65 -10.57
CA ALA A 38 7.30 5.92 -10.53
C ALA A 38 8.02 5.12 -9.44
N TYR A 39 7.39 4.97 -8.26
CA TYR A 39 7.92 4.17 -7.16
C TYR A 39 8.03 2.68 -7.52
N ILE A 40 6.98 2.10 -8.13
CA ILE A 40 6.97 0.71 -8.58
C ILE A 40 7.99 0.48 -9.69
N GLN A 41 8.01 1.35 -10.70
CA GLN A 41 8.96 1.25 -11.82
C GLN A 41 10.40 1.34 -11.34
N ALA A 42 10.71 2.20 -10.38
CA ALA A 42 12.04 2.25 -9.78
C ALA A 42 12.44 0.92 -9.10
N GLY A 43 11.49 0.24 -8.45
CA GLY A 43 11.70 -1.11 -7.92
C GLY A 43 11.96 -2.14 -9.00
N ILE A 44 11.16 -2.15 -10.07
CA ILE A 44 11.32 -3.05 -11.22
C ILE A 44 12.68 -2.85 -11.92
N GLN A 45 13.14 -1.60 -12.02
CA GLN A 45 14.44 -1.26 -12.60
C GLN A 45 15.63 -1.52 -11.64
N GLY A 46 15.38 -2.06 -10.44
CA GLY A 46 16.44 -2.43 -9.49
C GLY A 46 17.08 -1.25 -8.76
N LEU A 47 16.41 -0.09 -8.69
CA LEU A 47 16.95 1.10 -8.00
C LEU A 47 16.87 1.01 -6.46
N GLY A 48 16.23 -0.05 -5.94
CA GLY A 48 16.25 -0.41 -4.53
C GLY A 48 14.96 -1.05 -4.05
N LEU A 49 14.88 -1.31 -2.74
CA LEU A 49 13.66 -1.83 -2.11
C LEU A 49 12.54 -0.79 -2.13
N ILE A 50 11.33 -1.28 -2.41
CA ILE A 50 10.08 -0.52 -2.39
C ILE A 50 9.09 -1.18 -1.44
N ARG A 51 8.17 -0.39 -0.89
CA ARG A 51 7.05 -0.88 -0.11
C ARG A 51 5.75 -0.31 -0.62
N VAL A 52 4.91 -1.17 -1.18
CA VAL A 52 3.66 -0.79 -1.85
C VAL A 52 2.53 -1.75 -1.45
N ALA A 53 1.28 -1.34 -1.63
CA ALA A 53 0.14 -2.21 -1.37
C ALA A 53 0.22 -3.49 -2.21
N SER A 54 -0.12 -4.63 -1.61
CA SER A 54 0.03 -5.97 -2.21
C SER A 54 -0.68 -6.08 -3.56
N TYR A 55 -1.88 -5.54 -3.70
CA TYR A 55 -2.66 -5.56 -4.94
C TYR A 55 -1.98 -4.80 -6.10
N LEU A 56 -1.12 -3.83 -5.81
CA LEU A 56 -0.33 -3.12 -6.83
C LEU A 56 0.94 -3.89 -7.22
N ALA A 57 1.54 -4.61 -6.27
CA ALA A 57 2.73 -5.43 -6.52
C ALA A 57 2.39 -6.75 -7.23
N GLN A 58 1.18 -7.29 -7.03
CA GLN A 58 0.82 -8.65 -7.43
C GLN A 58 1.10 -8.99 -8.91
N PRO A 59 0.79 -8.15 -9.90
CA PRO A 59 1.10 -8.46 -11.30
C PRO A 59 2.61 -8.63 -11.55
N TYR A 60 3.43 -7.82 -10.88
CA TYR A 60 4.88 -7.80 -11.04
C TYR A 60 5.57 -8.91 -10.24
N LEU A 61 4.97 -9.33 -9.12
CA LEU A 61 5.38 -10.53 -8.40
C LEU A 61 5.10 -11.79 -9.24
N GLN A 62 3.91 -11.86 -9.87
CA GLN A 62 3.54 -12.98 -10.75
C GLN A 62 4.43 -13.06 -11.99
N SER A 63 4.82 -11.93 -12.57
CA SER A 63 5.72 -11.90 -13.73
C SER A 63 7.20 -12.13 -13.37
N GLY A 64 7.54 -12.15 -12.08
CA GLY A 64 8.93 -12.19 -11.60
C GLY A 64 9.71 -10.87 -11.81
N ALA A 65 9.04 -9.78 -12.16
CA ALA A 65 9.65 -8.45 -12.27
C ALA A 65 9.96 -7.83 -10.90
N LEU A 66 9.22 -8.26 -9.87
CA LEU A 66 9.51 -8.00 -8.46
C LEU A 66 9.62 -9.32 -7.70
N VAL A 67 10.35 -9.31 -6.60
CA VAL A 67 10.46 -10.44 -5.67
C VAL A 67 10.00 -9.97 -4.30
N ALA A 68 9.12 -10.75 -3.66
CA ALA A 68 8.64 -10.46 -2.31
C ALA A 68 9.79 -10.61 -1.30
N CYS A 69 9.85 -9.69 -0.34
CA CYS A 69 10.84 -9.67 0.72
C CYS A 69 10.12 -9.35 2.03
N LEU A 70 10.60 -9.91 3.14
CA LEU A 70 10.06 -9.65 4.48
C LEU A 70 8.56 -9.95 4.59
N GLU A 71 8.10 -11.05 3.99
CA GLU A 71 6.68 -11.44 3.97
C GLU A 71 6.11 -11.61 5.39
N GLN A 72 6.93 -12.08 6.34
CA GLN A 72 6.56 -12.20 7.75
C GLN A 72 6.28 -10.87 8.46
N ALA A 73 6.65 -9.75 7.83
CA ALA A 73 6.48 -8.41 8.37
C ALA A 73 5.32 -7.65 7.71
N ALA A 74 4.55 -8.33 6.85
CA ALA A 74 3.38 -7.76 6.21
C ALA A 74 2.28 -7.46 7.24
N SER A 75 1.62 -6.33 7.07
CA SER A 75 0.54 -5.86 7.95
C SER A 75 -0.62 -5.36 7.10
N ASP A 76 -1.84 -5.68 7.54
CA ASP A 76 -3.06 -5.27 6.86
C ASP A 76 -3.26 -3.75 7.00
N LEU A 77 -3.21 -3.06 5.87
CA LEU A 77 -3.49 -1.62 5.83
C LEU A 77 -4.98 -1.41 5.49
N PRO A 78 -5.77 -0.77 6.38
CA PRO A 78 -7.20 -0.63 6.16
C PRO A 78 -7.50 0.28 4.96
N LEU A 79 -8.28 -0.23 4.00
CA LEU A 79 -8.83 0.57 2.92
C LEU A 79 -10.14 1.24 3.37
N SER A 80 -10.17 2.57 3.37
CA SER A 80 -11.30 3.35 3.86
C SER A 80 -12.01 4.09 2.72
N LEU A 81 -13.35 4.09 2.74
CA LEU A 81 -14.16 4.96 1.90
C LEU A 81 -14.49 6.24 2.67
N VAL A 82 -13.91 7.37 2.25
CA VAL A 82 -14.09 8.67 2.91
C VAL A 82 -15.10 9.52 2.16
N TYR A 83 -16.07 10.08 2.89
CA TYR A 83 -17.09 10.98 2.35
C TYR A 83 -17.47 12.03 3.42
N PRO A 84 -17.99 13.21 3.02
CA PRO A 84 -18.41 14.22 3.98
C PRO A 84 -19.48 13.70 4.93
N GLN A 85 -19.33 13.97 6.22
CA GLN A 85 -20.35 13.62 7.20
C GLN A 85 -21.63 14.40 6.91
N ASN A 86 -22.72 13.67 6.65
CA ASN A 86 -24.03 14.25 6.37
C ASN A 86 -25.08 13.56 7.24
N ARG A 87 -26.19 14.24 7.55
CA ARG A 87 -27.25 13.72 8.44
C ARG A 87 -27.86 12.41 7.91
N TYR A 88 -27.85 12.23 6.58
CA TYR A 88 -28.24 11.00 5.90
C TYR A 88 -27.17 10.61 4.88
N LEU A 89 -26.86 9.31 4.79
CA LEU A 89 -25.96 8.79 3.77
C LEU A 89 -26.68 8.79 2.41
N PRO A 90 -26.17 9.49 1.37
CA PRO A 90 -26.82 9.50 0.07
C PRO A 90 -26.95 8.08 -0.51
N PRO A 91 -28.10 7.73 -1.13
CA PRO A 91 -28.30 6.38 -1.69
C PRO A 91 -27.22 5.95 -2.68
N ALA A 92 -26.71 6.88 -3.49
CA ALA A 92 -25.61 6.62 -4.43
C ALA A 92 -24.30 6.24 -3.73
N VAL A 93 -23.96 6.90 -2.60
CA VAL A 93 -22.78 6.57 -1.81
C VAL A 93 -22.93 5.19 -1.17
N ARG A 94 -24.12 4.88 -0.66
CA ARG A 94 -24.43 3.53 -0.14
C ARG A 94 -24.30 2.46 -1.22
N ALA A 95 -24.88 2.68 -2.40
CA ALA A 95 -24.77 1.75 -3.52
C ALA A 95 -23.32 1.54 -3.96
N PHE A 96 -22.52 2.61 -4.00
CA PHE A 96 -21.09 2.52 -4.30
C PHE A 96 -20.30 1.77 -3.23
N TYR A 97 -20.60 2.01 -1.95
CA TYR A 97 -20.02 1.26 -0.82
C TYR A 97 -20.32 -0.24 -0.92
N ASP A 98 -21.59 -0.59 -1.15
CA ASP A 98 -22.04 -1.98 -1.27
C ASP A 98 -21.39 -2.67 -2.49
N TRP A 99 -21.24 -1.96 -3.61
CA TRP A 99 -20.51 -2.46 -4.77
C TRP A 99 -19.01 -2.63 -4.48
N SER A 100 -18.36 -1.62 -3.90
CA SER A 100 -16.93 -1.63 -3.59
C SER A 100 -16.57 -2.78 -2.66
N ARG A 101 -17.39 -3.06 -1.64
CA ARG A 101 -17.18 -4.21 -0.76
C ARG A 101 -17.18 -5.55 -1.49
N ARG A 102 -18.01 -5.72 -2.52
CA ARG A 102 -18.05 -6.96 -3.31
C ARG A 102 -16.83 -7.11 -4.22
N VAL A 103 -16.32 -6.00 -4.77
CA VAL A 103 -15.21 -6.02 -5.74
C VAL A 103 -13.85 -6.03 -5.05
N LEU A 104 -13.74 -5.38 -3.89
CA LEU A 104 -12.48 -5.22 -3.14
C LEU A 104 -12.29 -6.26 -2.04
N GLN A 105 -13.25 -7.17 -1.84
CA GLN A 105 -13.02 -8.31 -0.97
C GLN A 105 -11.86 -9.14 -1.56
N PRO A 106 -10.75 -9.33 -0.83
CA PRO A 106 -9.72 -10.23 -1.29
C PRO A 106 -10.34 -11.62 -1.49
N PRO A 107 -9.89 -12.41 -2.48
CA PRO A 107 -10.22 -13.82 -2.51
C PRO A 107 -9.86 -14.40 -1.14
N HIS A 108 -10.79 -15.16 -0.53
CA HIS A 108 -10.51 -15.80 0.75
C HIS A 108 -9.25 -16.63 0.56
N SER A 109 -8.18 -16.24 1.25
CA SER A 109 -7.01 -17.07 1.45
C SER A 109 -7.47 -18.26 2.29
N GLU A 110 -8.01 -19.31 1.66
CA GLU A 110 -8.10 -20.63 2.28
C GLU A 110 -6.67 -21.05 2.62
N ALA A 111 -6.34 -20.92 3.90
CA ALA A 111 -5.25 -21.66 4.53
C ALA A 111 -5.75 -23.06 4.90
#